data_AF-A0A2D0I9T1-F1
#
_entry.id   AF-A0A2D0I9T1-F1
#
_cell.length_a   1.000
_cell.length_b   1.000
_cell.length_c   1.000
_cell.angle_alpha   90.00
_cell.angle_beta   90.00
_cell.angle_gamma   90.00
#
_symmetry.space_group_name_H-M   'P 1'
#
loop_
_entity.id
_entity.type
_entity.pdbx_description
1 polymer ?
#
loop_
_entity_poly.entity_id
_entity_poly.type
_entity_poly.pdbx_seq_one_letter_code
_entity_poly.pdbx_strand_id
1 'polypeptide(L)'
;MSFLHSEFFIWLLPPTLALFYFWLTQKPLQHRWLSEAVVEKLRAPKTTMGLKARNGLFFIAAILLISAMAQPVILNSTPIKGKKLHIVLVVDRGAVDAEKSRSLALSTLYTLVGEEIELAAFDNRLYRIAPRSNDGMILGELIRHLSVSTKPSNLTVIEEPLRQSSADMIVIITSKTVENQGYFAVASPADIAKVHQRLLVLREKTVLQEHIPLFFYPLGTAMVLILIALSSMSKRRSVSVVTVMFLLGSLPHKSEAGLFDFQLLREAKEAYESGEYEKSERLYARYQLEHDSPQVRYNRANALYMSGHFERSRYWYERVYTSDPLLSERVRHNLEQSKMQIEKRDTKKKHHESHAAKEASVAYDIPSLLSSKRTAPTTRLFEW
;
A
#
# COMPACT_ATOMS: atom_id res chain seq x y z
N MET A 1 -9.07 -9.86 -14.76
CA MET A 1 -10.30 -9.13 -15.08
C MET A 1 -11.42 -10.16 -15.18
N SER A 2 -12.47 -10.01 -14.39
CA SER A 2 -13.65 -10.86 -14.35
C SER A 2 -14.89 -10.02 -14.66
N PHE A 3 -16.01 -10.68 -14.94
CA PHE A 3 -17.31 -10.02 -15.11
C PHE A 3 -18.21 -10.46 -13.95
N LEU A 4 -18.79 -9.51 -13.23
CA LEU A 4 -19.73 -9.79 -12.15
C LEU A 4 -21.01 -10.45 -12.68
N HIS A 5 -21.44 -10.04 -13.88
CA HIS A 5 -22.69 -10.49 -14.48
C HIS A 5 -22.47 -11.07 -15.88
N SER A 6 -21.67 -12.14 -15.95
CA SER A 6 -21.35 -12.80 -17.23
C SER A 6 -22.60 -13.33 -17.97
N GLU A 7 -23.70 -13.57 -17.26
CA GLU A 7 -24.99 -13.97 -17.79
C GLU A 7 -25.56 -13.00 -18.83
N PHE A 8 -25.22 -11.70 -18.76
CA PHE A 8 -25.67 -10.73 -19.78
C PHE A 8 -25.17 -11.08 -21.18
N PHE A 9 -23.97 -11.66 -21.31
CA PHE A 9 -23.49 -12.11 -22.61
C PHE A 9 -24.34 -13.25 -23.16
N ILE A 10 -24.77 -14.17 -22.30
CA ILE A 10 -25.57 -15.32 -22.74
C ILE A 10 -26.97 -14.87 -23.15
N TRP A 11 -27.59 -13.98 -22.37
CA TRP A 11 -28.98 -13.57 -22.59
C TRP A 11 -29.15 -12.48 -23.64
N LEU A 12 -28.25 -11.50 -23.71
CA LEU A 12 -28.43 -10.33 -24.58
C LEU A 12 -27.64 -10.41 -25.88
N LEU A 13 -26.51 -11.11 -25.91
CA LEU A 13 -25.66 -11.13 -27.10
C LEU A 13 -26.31 -11.89 -28.26
N PRO A 14 -26.87 -13.11 -28.11
CA PRO A 14 -27.55 -13.82 -29.20
C PRO A 14 -28.73 -13.06 -29.83
N PRO A 15 -29.72 -12.51 -29.08
CA PRO A 15 -30.81 -11.77 -29.70
C PRO A 15 -30.34 -10.47 -30.35
N THR A 16 -29.32 -9.81 -29.79
CA THR A 16 -28.71 -8.62 -30.41
C THR A 16 -28.04 -8.97 -31.73
N LEU A 17 -27.26 -10.05 -31.78
CA LEU A 17 -26.66 -10.54 -33.03
C LEU A 17 -27.72 -10.87 -34.08
N ALA A 18 -28.79 -11.58 -33.70
CA ALA A 18 -29.89 -11.91 -34.61
C ALA A 18 -30.57 -10.66 -35.15
N LEU A 19 -30.90 -9.70 -34.29
CA LEU A 19 -31.51 -8.43 -34.67
C LEU A 19 -30.64 -7.65 -35.65
N PHE A 20 -29.35 -7.52 -35.36
CA PHE A 20 -28.43 -6.80 -36.24
C PHE A 20 -28.14 -7.55 -37.53
N TYR A 21 -28.12 -8.88 -37.51
CA TYR A 21 -28.03 -9.70 -38.73
C TYR A 21 -29.19 -9.38 -39.68
N PHE A 22 -30.44 -9.41 -39.19
CA PHE A 22 -31.60 -9.04 -40.01
C PHE A 22 -31.56 -7.57 -40.42
N TRP A 23 -31.19 -6.66 -39.53
CA TRP A 23 -31.16 -5.24 -39.82
C TRP A 23 -30.08 -4.86 -40.86
N LEU A 24 -28.94 -5.55 -40.88
CA LEU A 24 -27.85 -5.34 -41.84
C LEU A 24 -28.10 -6.02 -43.19
N THR A 25 -28.88 -7.11 -43.21
CA THR A 25 -29.18 -7.90 -44.42
C THR A 25 -30.46 -7.49 -45.13
N GLN A 26 -31.29 -6.64 -44.51
CA GLN A 26 -32.49 -6.11 -45.14
C GLN A 26 -32.15 -5.39 -46.47
N LYS A 27 -32.68 -5.95 -47.56
CA LYS A 27 -32.63 -5.30 -48.87
C LYS A 27 -33.57 -4.08 -48.83
N PRO A 28 -33.18 -2.94 -49.41
CA PRO A 28 -34.09 -1.81 -49.55
C PRO A 28 -35.33 -2.28 -50.33
N LEU A 29 -36.53 -1.94 -49.85
CA LEU A 29 -37.78 -2.17 -50.56
C LEU A 29 -37.62 -1.57 -51.97
N GLN A 30 -37.49 -2.43 -52.97
CA GLN A 30 -37.42 -2.00 -54.36
C GLN A 30 -38.78 -1.39 -54.70
N HIS A 31 -38.78 -0.09 -54.98
CA HIS A 31 -39.97 0.63 -55.42
C HIS A 31 -40.37 0.10 -56.80
N ARG A 32 -41.27 -0.88 -56.84
CA ARG A 32 -41.83 -1.41 -58.10
C ARG A 32 -42.56 -0.35 -58.93
N TRP A 33 -42.80 0.85 -58.39
CA TRP A 33 -43.64 1.89 -58.97
C TRP A 33 -42.92 3.22 -59.28
N LEU A 34 -41.62 3.37 -58.98
CA LEU A 34 -40.86 4.60 -59.23
C LEU A 34 -39.55 4.28 -59.96
N SER A 35 -39.26 5.04 -61.03
CA SER A 35 -37.99 4.93 -61.75
C SER A 35 -36.83 5.40 -60.88
N GLU A 36 -35.64 4.80 -61.04
CA GLU A 36 -34.45 5.10 -60.24
C GLU A 36 -34.09 6.59 -60.26
N ALA A 37 -34.29 7.26 -61.39
CA ALA A 37 -34.03 8.69 -61.55
C ALA A 37 -34.93 9.58 -60.68
N VAL A 38 -36.19 9.19 -60.45
CA VAL A 38 -37.12 9.92 -59.58
C VAL A 38 -36.78 9.67 -58.12
N VAL A 39 -36.44 8.42 -57.77
CA VAL A 39 -36.00 8.06 -56.41
C VAL A 39 -34.71 8.81 -56.03
N GLU A 40 -33.77 8.98 -56.96
CA GLU A 40 -32.54 9.71 -56.71
C GLU A 40 -32.77 11.21 -56.51
N LYS A 41 -33.70 11.81 -57.26
CA LYS A 41 -34.09 13.23 -57.08
C LYS A 41 -34.90 13.49 -55.80
N LEU A 42 -35.68 12.51 -55.33
CA LEU A 42 -36.46 12.61 -54.10
C LEU A 42 -35.65 12.26 -52.84
N ARG A 43 -34.47 11.62 -52.99
CA ARG A 43 -33.62 11.29 -51.85
C ARG A 43 -32.89 12.53 -51.33
N ALA A 44 -32.89 12.68 -50.01
CA ALA A 44 -32.06 13.67 -49.33
C ALA A 44 -30.59 13.53 -49.77
N PRO A 45 -29.85 14.65 -49.90
CA PRO A 45 -28.46 14.62 -50.34
C PRO A 45 -27.62 13.67 -49.48
N LYS A 46 -26.74 12.91 -50.13
CA LYS A 46 -25.92 11.86 -49.50
C LYS A 46 -25.25 12.41 -48.23
N THR A 47 -25.67 11.88 -47.07
CA THR A 47 -25.02 12.11 -45.78
C THR A 47 -23.56 11.68 -45.84
N THR A 48 -22.71 12.27 -45.00
CA THR A 48 -21.28 11.92 -44.91
C THR A 48 -21.05 10.45 -44.55
N MET A 49 -21.92 9.88 -43.71
CA MET A 49 -21.89 8.47 -43.33
C MET A 49 -23.00 7.67 -44.00
N GLY A 50 -22.63 6.57 -44.66
CA GLY A 50 -23.57 5.64 -45.27
C GLY A 50 -24.35 4.84 -44.21
N LEU A 51 -25.56 4.41 -44.56
CA LEU A 51 -26.45 3.64 -43.68
C LEU A 51 -25.76 2.40 -43.09
N LYS A 52 -24.98 1.68 -43.90
CA LYS A 52 -24.22 0.49 -43.46
C LYS A 52 -23.21 0.83 -42.37
N ALA A 53 -22.48 1.94 -42.53
CA ALA A 53 -21.47 2.36 -41.56
C ALA A 53 -22.11 2.82 -40.25
N ARG A 54 -23.23 3.55 -40.32
CA ARG A 54 -24.02 3.94 -39.14
C ARG A 54 -24.57 2.74 -38.38
N ASN A 55 -25.14 1.77 -39.10
CA ASN A 55 -25.65 0.54 -38.48
C ASN A 55 -24.52 -0.28 -37.86
N GLY A 56 -23.33 -0.30 -38.48
CA GLY A 56 -22.12 -0.89 -37.89
C GLY A 56 -21.69 -0.24 -36.58
N LEU A 57 -21.74 1.10 -36.49
CA LEU A 57 -21.48 1.81 -35.22
C LEU A 57 -22.48 1.44 -34.13
N PHE A 58 -23.77 1.40 -34.45
CA PHE A 58 -24.80 0.99 -33.48
C PHE A 58 -24.60 -0.45 -33.00
N PHE A 59 -24.15 -1.34 -33.90
CA PHE A 59 -23.85 -2.72 -33.55
C PHE A 59 -22.71 -2.82 -32.53
N ILE A 60 -21.59 -2.14 -32.81
CA ILE A 60 -20.43 -2.11 -31.91
C ILE A 60 -20.81 -1.48 -30.56
N ALA A 61 -21.58 -0.39 -30.59
CA ALA A 61 -22.06 0.26 -29.37
C ALA A 61 -22.96 -0.66 -28.54
N ALA A 62 -23.84 -1.46 -29.17
CA ALA A 62 -24.69 -2.42 -28.48
C ALA A 62 -23.87 -3.50 -27.76
N ILE A 63 -22.82 -4.04 -28.39
CA ILE A 63 -21.90 -5.00 -27.76
C ILE A 63 -21.16 -4.38 -26.57
N LEU A 64 -20.73 -3.12 -26.70
CA LEU A 64 -20.08 -2.40 -25.61
C LEU A 64 -21.04 -2.11 -24.45
N LEU A 65 -22.31 -1.80 -24.72
CA LEU A 65 -23.33 -1.67 -23.68
C LEU A 65 -23.57 -2.98 -22.93
N ILE A 66 -23.68 -4.11 -23.65
CA ILE A 66 -23.79 -5.44 -23.03
C ILE A 66 -22.56 -5.73 -22.18
N SER A 67 -21.36 -5.42 -22.69
CA SER A 67 -20.12 -5.52 -21.92
C SER A 67 -20.14 -4.64 -20.67
N ALA A 68 -20.70 -3.43 -20.72
CA ALA A 68 -20.84 -2.56 -19.56
C ALA A 68 -21.83 -3.13 -18.53
N MET A 69 -22.97 -3.67 -18.97
CA MET A 69 -23.95 -4.33 -18.11
C MET A 69 -23.39 -5.60 -17.45
N ALA A 70 -22.50 -6.32 -18.13
CA ALA A 70 -21.78 -7.46 -17.55
C ALA A 70 -20.82 -7.06 -16.42
N GLN A 71 -20.63 -5.75 -16.18
CA GLN A 71 -19.82 -5.16 -15.12
C GLN A 71 -18.41 -5.78 -15.06
N PRO A 72 -17.52 -5.42 -16.00
CA PRO A 72 -16.13 -5.81 -15.92
C PRO A 72 -15.52 -5.25 -14.65
N VAL A 73 -14.77 -6.09 -13.95
CA VAL A 73 -14.08 -5.76 -12.70
C VAL A 73 -12.66 -6.30 -12.77
N ILE A 74 -11.72 -5.53 -12.22
CA ILE A 74 -10.43 -6.11 -11.81
C ILE A 74 -10.57 -6.49 -10.34
N LEU A 75 -10.45 -7.78 -10.07
CA LEU A 75 -10.24 -8.29 -8.73
C LEU A 75 -8.82 -7.89 -8.35
N ASN A 76 -8.70 -6.77 -7.67
CA ASN A 76 -7.45 -6.40 -7.06
C ASN A 76 -7.34 -7.18 -5.75
N SER A 77 -6.51 -8.22 -5.76
CA SER A 77 -6.07 -8.92 -4.54
C SER A 77 -5.10 -8.05 -3.73
N THR A 78 -4.85 -6.80 -4.14
CA THR A 78 -4.01 -5.87 -3.42
C THR A 78 -4.68 -5.54 -2.10
N PRO A 79 -4.07 -5.86 -0.94
CA PRO A 79 -4.64 -5.52 0.35
C PRO A 79 -4.54 -4.00 0.51
N ILE A 80 -5.62 -3.27 0.24
CA ILE A 80 -5.71 -1.84 0.54
C ILE A 80 -6.91 -1.61 1.45
N LYS A 81 -6.62 -0.96 2.60
CA LYS A 81 -7.55 -0.52 3.66
C LYS A 81 -8.66 -1.53 3.99
N GLY A 82 -8.26 -2.70 4.47
CA GLY A 82 -9.12 -3.38 5.46
C GLY A 82 -9.49 -2.38 6.57
N LYS A 83 -10.69 -2.52 7.15
CA LYS A 83 -11.08 -1.79 8.36
C LYS A 83 -9.89 -1.83 9.32
N LYS A 84 -9.35 -0.66 9.71
CA LYS A 84 -8.28 -0.60 10.71
C LYS A 84 -8.77 -1.33 11.95
N LEU A 85 -7.98 -2.28 12.42
CA LEU A 85 -8.29 -3.06 13.60
C LEU A 85 -8.19 -2.14 14.81
N HIS A 86 -9.17 -2.23 15.72
CA HIS A 86 -9.07 -1.60 17.02
C HIS A 86 -8.22 -2.50 17.91
N ILE A 87 -7.01 -2.04 18.22
CA ILE A 87 -6.05 -2.76 19.05
C ILE A 87 -5.87 -2.03 20.37
N VAL A 88 -6.00 -2.73 21.48
CA VAL A 88 -5.69 -2.18 22.81
C VAL A 88 -4.31 -2.67 23.23
N LEU A 89 -3.36 -1.75 23.34
CA LEU A 89 -2.01 -1.99 23.81
C LEU A 89 -1.90 -1.55 25.27
N VAL A 90 -1.67 -2.52 26.17
CA VAL A 90 -1.59 -2.31 27.61
C VAL A 90 -0.15 -2.54 28.07
N VAL A 91 0.48 -1.54 28.66
CA VAL A 91 1.90 -1.60 29.07
C VAL A 91 2.05 -1.68 30.58
N ASP A 92 2.76 -2.70 31.05
CA ASP A 92 3.14 -2.82 32.46
C ASP A 92 4.17 -1.73 32.82
N ARG A 93 3.84 -0.88 33.80
CA ARG A 93 4.70 0.18 34.32
C ARG A 93 5.25 -0.12 35.71
N GLY A 94 5.11 -1.34 36.23
CA GLY A 94 5.60 -1.70 37.56
C GLY A 94 7.13 -1.68 37.69
N ALA A 95 7.60 -1.53 38.93
CA ALA A 95 9.00 -1.20 39.24
C ALA A 95 10.03 -2.23 38.77
N VAL A 96 9.68 -3.52 38.70
CA VAL A 96 10.66 -4.61 38.59
C VAL A 96 11.22 -4.78 37.17
N ASP A 97 10.53 -4.30 36.13
CA ASP A 97 10.94 -4.52 34.72
C ASP A 97 10.53 -3.39 33.75
N ALA A 98 10.32 -2.16 34.24
CA ALA A 98 9.73 -1.08 33.46
C ALA A 98 10.50 -0.74 32.16
N GLU A 99 11.83 -0.76 32.19
CA GLU A 99 12.66 -0.53 30.98
C GLU A 99 12.46 -1.63 29.93
N LYS A 100 12.41 -2.88 30.38
CA LYS A 100 12.18 -4.03 29.51
C LYS A 100 10.77 -3.95 28.90
N SER A 101 9.75 -3.71 29.72
CA SER A 101 8.37 -3.52 29.26
C SER A 101 8.26 -2.36 28.27
N ARG A 102 8.95 -1.24 28.50
CA ARG A 102 8.99 -0.11 27.57
C ARG A 102 9.61 -0.50 26.22
N SER A 103 10.75 -1.20 26.26
CA SER A 103 11.42 -1.64 25.03
C SER A 103 10.55 -2.60 24.20
N LEU A 104 9.89 -3.56 24.86
CA LEU A 104 8.96 -4.51 24.24
C LEU A 104 7.71 -3.81 23.71
N ALA A 105 7.17 -2.83 24.44
CA ALA A 105 6.03 -2.03 24.03
C ALA A 105 6.33 -1.23 22.77
N LEU A 106 7.52 -0.61 22.68
CA LEU A 106 7.94 0.10 21.48
C LEU A 106 8.07 -0.85 20.29
N SER A 107 8.80 -1.96 20.43
CA SER A 107 8.95 -2.93 19.34
C SER A 107 7.60 -3.48 18.87
N THR A 108 6.69 -3.74 19.81
CA THR A 108 5.33 -4.21 19.51
C THR A 108 4.51 -3.12 18.82
N LEU A 109 4.56 -1.87 19.30
CA LEU A 109 3.90 -0.75 18.64
C LEU A 109 4.29 -0.66 17.16
N TYR A 110 5.58 -0.78 16.84
CA TYR A 110 6.07 -0.75 15.45
C TYR A 110 5.61 -1.93 14.59
N THR A 111 5.13 -3.02 15.17
CA THR A 111 4.49 -4.12 14.40
C THR A 111 3.02 -3.83 14.10
N LEU A 112 2.40 -2.96 14.90
CA LEU A 112 0.99 -2.60 14.85
C LEU A 112 0.72 -1.25 14.15
N VAL A 113 1.77 -0.50 13.79
CA VAL A 113 1.65 0.79 13.09
C VAL A 113 0.80 0.61 11.82
N GLY A 114 -0.16 1.52 11.65
CA GLY A 114 -1.17 1.46 10.58
C GLY A 114 -2.58 1.12 11.08
N GLU A 115 -2.69 0.50 12.27
CA GLU A 115 -3.96 0.16 12.92
C GLU A 115 -4.44 1.24 13.91
N GLU A 116 -5.66 1.11 14.43
CA GLU A 116 -6.20 2.01 15.46
C GLU A 116 -5.82 1.50 16.85
N ILE A 117 -4.81 2.12 17.45
CA ILE A 117 -4.22 1.67 18.70
C ILE A 117 -4.71 2.55 19.85
N GLU A 118 -5.30 1.92 20.86
CA GLU A 118 -5.59 2.52 22.15
C GLU A 118 -4.49 2.13 23.14
N LEU A 119 -3.89 3.12 23.79
CA LEU A 119 -2.75 2.91 24.69
C LEU A 119 -3.20 3.05 26.14
N ALA A 120 -2.94 2.01 26.93
CA ALA A 120 -3.14 2.00 28.37
C ALA A 120 -1.87 1.53 29.09
N ALA A 121 -1.74 1.85 30.37
CA ALA A 121 -0.72 1.27 31.22
C ALA A 121 -1.31 0.81 32.54
N PHE A 122 -0.63 -0.13 33.20
CA PHE A 122 -1.10 -0.65 34.48
C PHE A 122 0.03 -0.89 35.49
N ASP A 123 -0.32 -0.74 36.75
CA ASP A 123 0.44 -1.21 37.91
C ASP A 123 -0.47 -2.00 38.84
N ASN A 124 -0.92 -1.42 39.95
CA ASN A 124 -2.05 -1.92 40.74
C ASN A 124 -3.38 -1.23 40.34
N ARG A 125 -3.36 -0.36 39.33
CA ARG A 125 -4.52 0.26 38.68
C ARG A 125 -4.29 0.32 37.16
N LEU A 126 -5.37 0.38 36.39
CA LEU A 126 -5.35 0.61 34.94
C LEU A 126 -5.50 2.10 34.64
N TYR A 127 -4.65 2.64 33.78
CA TYR A 127 -4.65 4.03 33.34
C TYR A 127 -4.77 4.08 31.81
N ARG A 128 -5.71 4.87 31.31
CA ARG A 128 -5.79 5.18 29.87
C ARG A 128 -4.81 6.29 29.55
N ILE A 129 -3.87 6.04 28.64
CA ILE A 129 -2.85 7.01 28.24
C ILE A 129 -3.29 7.76 26.99
N ALA A 130 -3.77 7.03 25.98
CA ALA A 130 -4.27 7.61 24.75
C ALA A 130 -5.54 6.89 24.28
N PRO A 131 -6.54 7.62 23.74
CA PRO A 131 -7.64 7.01 23.01
C PRO A 131 -7.14 6.37 21.70
N ARG A 132 -8.05 5.80 20.91
CA ARG A 132 -7.74 5.21 19.60
C ARG A 132 -7.00 6.22 18.73
N SER A 133 -5.78 5.85 18.32
CA SER A 133 -4.93 6.64 17.45
C SER A 133 -4.15 5.72 16.52
N ASN A 134 -3.96 6.14 15.28
CA ASN A 134 -3.07 5.49 14.33
C ASN A 134 -1.72 6.21 14.20
N ASP A 135 -1.48 7.26 14.99
CA ASP A 135 -0.22 7.99 15.00
C ASP A 135 0.82 7.24 15.85
N GLY A 136 1.54 6.33 15.19
CA GLY A 136 2.60 5.55 15.81
C GLY A 136 3.75 6.40 16.37
N MET A 137 3.98 7.62 15.87
CA MET A 137 5.03 8.49 16.38
C MET A 137 4.64 9.07 17.74
N ILE A 138 3.44 9.62 17.87
CA ILE A 138 2.92 10.14 19.15
C ILE A 138 2.82 9.01 20.16
N LEU A 139 2.22 7.88 19.79
CA LEU A 139 2.12 6.72 20.69
C LEU A 139 3.50 6.21 21.13
N GLY A 140 4.48 6.19 20.22
CA GLY A 140 5.84 5.82 20.54
C GLY A 140 6.52 6.80 21.49
N GLU A 141 6.18 8.09 21.41
CA GLU A 141 6.71 9.10 22.31
C GLU A 141 6.08 9.02 23.71
N LEU A 142 4.79 8.72 23.79
CA LEU A 142 4.08 8.47 25.04
C LEU A 142 4.63 7.23 25.76
N ILE A 143 4.96 6.15 25.03
CA ILE A 143 5.59 4.96 25.62
C ILE A 143 7.02 5.28 26.10
N ARG A 144 7.80 6.03 25.31
CA ARG A 144 9.17 6.43 25.69
C ARG A 144 9.22 7.19 27.01
N HIS A 145 8.26 8.08 27.22
CA HIS A 145 8.16 8.91 28.42
C HIS A 145 7.21 8.33 29.48
N LEU A 146 6.83 7.06 29.37
CA LEU A 146 5.95 6.42 30.34
C LEU A 146 6.65 6.32 31.71
N SER A 147 6.06 6.99 32.71
CA SER A 147 6.59 7.04 34.08
C SER A 147 6.59 5.65 34.73
N VAL A 148 7.71 5.31 35.37
CA VAL A 148 7.85 4.07 36.16
C VAL A 148 7.04 4.18 37.45
N SER A 149 6.26 3.16 37.78
CA SER A 149 5.52 3.07 39.04
C SER A 149 6.37 2.45 40.13
N THR A 150 6.23 2.95 41.36
CA THR A 150 6.79 2.31 42.56
C THR A 150 5.96 1.13 43.05
N LYS A 151 4.77 0.93 42.48
CA LYS A 151 3.83 -0.13 42.89
C LYS A 151 4.06 -1.42 42.09
N PRO A 152 3.82 -2.59 42.69
CA PRO A 152 3.91 -3.86 41.98
C PRO A 152 2.78 -4.01 40.96
N SER A 153 3.08 -4.69 39.86
CA SER A 153 2.12 -4.99 38.79
C SER A 153 1.15 -6.09 39.22
N ASN A 154 -0.15 -5.78 39.11
CA ASN A 154 -1.25 -6.70 39.35
C ASN A 154 -2.12 -6.85 38.09
N LEU A 155 -2.06 -8.04 37.49
CA LEU A 155 -2.78 -8.37 36.26
C LEU A 155 -4.29 -8.53 36.47
N THR A 156 -4.77 -8.78 37.69
CA THR A 156 -6.22 -8.93 37.91
C THR A 156 -6.99 -7.63 37.67
N VAL A 157 -6.29 -6.49 37.74
CA VAL A 157 -6.88 -5.15 37.58
C VAL A 157 -7.23 -4.85 36.12
N ILE A 158 -6.67 -5.61 35.18
CA ILE A 158 -6.92 -5.44 33.75
C ILE A 158 -7.90 -6.47 33.19
N GLU A 159 -8.20 -7.56 33.90
CA GLU A 159 -9.07 -8.63 33.38
C GLU A 159 -10.51 -8.17 33.09
N GLU A 160 -11.16 -7.49 34.04
CA GLU A 160 -12.54 -6.99 33.88
C GLU A 160 -12.67 -5.91 32.79
N PRO A 161 -11.86 -4.83 32.79
CA PRO A 161 -11.93 -3.82 31.74
C PRO A 161 -11.64 -4.37 30.34
N LEU A 162 -10.75 -5.36 30.22
CA LEU A 162 -10.38 -5.95 28.94
C LEU A 162 -11.44 -6.92 28.42
N ARG A 163 -12.18 -7.62 29.29
CA ARG A 163 -13.33 -8.46 28.90
C ARG A 163 -14.47 -7.66 28.29
N GLN A 164 -14.64 -6.41 28.70
CA GLN A 164 -15.70 -5.51 28.20
C GLN A 164 -15.26 -4.69 26.98
N SER A 165 -14.00 -4.83 26.54
CA SER A 165 -13.44 -4.07 25.42
C SER A 165 -14.00 -4.56 24.07
N SER A 166 -14.37 -3.63 23.19
CA SER A 166 -14.79 -3.93 21.81
C SER A 166 -13.61 -4.14 20.85
N ALA A 167 -12.41 -4.39 21.37
CA ALA A 167 -11.19 -4.46 20.58
C ALA A 167 -11.12 -5.74 19.75
N ASP A 168 -10.63 -5.61 18.52
CA ASP A 168 -10.35 -6.75 17.64
C ASP A 168 -9.13 -7.55 18.14
N MET A 169 -8.21 -6.87 18.84
CA MET A 169 -7.03 -7.48 19.44
C MET A 169 -6.61 -6.74 20.73
N ILE A 170 -6.20 -7.49 21.74
CA ILE A 170 -5.67 -6.96 23.00
C ILE A 170 -4.25 -7.49 23.19
N VAL A 171 -3.30 -6.58 23.40
CA VAL A 171 -1.89 -6.90 23.59
C VAL A 171 -1.42 -6.35 24.93
N ILE A 172 -0.90 -7.20 25.79
CA ILE A 172 -0.43 -6.86 27.13
C ILE A 172 1.08 -7.06 27.17
N ILE A 173 1.82 -5.99 27.44
CA ILE A 173 3.26 -6.04 27.63
C ILE A 173 3.52 -6.24 29.12
N THR A 174 4.08 -7.37 29.52
CA THR A 174 4.40 -7.67 30.92
C THR A 174 5.60 -8.59 31.01
N SER A 175 6.39 -8.49 32.09
CA SER A 175 7.52 -9.38 32.33
C SER A 175 7.12 -10.75 32.88
N LYS A 176 5.87 -10.90 33.35
CA LYS A 176 5.34 -12.16 33.88
C LYS A 176 4.74 -13.00 32.74
N THR A 177 5.03 -14.29 32.73
CA THR A 177 4.33 -15.23 31.83
C THR A 177 2.89 -15.37 32.29
N VAL A 178 1.95 -15.04 31.40
CA VAL A 178 0.52 -15.13 31.68
C VAL A 178 -0.06 -16.26 30.83
N GLU A 179 -0.65 -17.27 31.50
CA GLU A 179 -1.40 -18.32 30.84
C GLU A 179 -2.80 -17.81 30.44
N ASN A 180 -2.89 -17.40 29.18
CA ASN A 180 -4.04 -17.43 28.29
C ASN A 180 -5.45 -17.11 28.87
N GLN A 181 -5.91 -15.88 28.64
CA GLN A 181 -7.35 -15.53 28.62
C GLN A 181 -7.64 -14.42 27.59
N GLY A 182 -7.80 -14.76 26.31
CA GLY A 182 -8.35 -13.81 25.30
C GLY A 182 -7.48 -12.60 24.90
N TYR A 183 -6.28 -12.45 25.46
CA TYR A 183 -5.31 -11.41 25.13
C TYR A 183 -3.92 -12.00 24.83
N PHE A 184 -3.07 -11.22 24.16
CA PHE A 184 -1.70 -11.62 23.81
C PHE A 184 -0.70 -10.99 24.78
N ALA A 185 -0.10 -11.81 25.64
CA ALA A 185 0.98 -11.38 26.51
C ALA A 185 2.33 -11.36 25.76
N VAL A 186 3.06 -10.25 25.85
CA VAL A 186 4.40 -10.08 25.28
C VAL A 186 5.39 -9.92 26.43
N ALA A 187 6.10 -11.01 26.75
CA ALA A 187 7.15 -11.04 27.77
C ALA A 187 8.56 -11.13 27.18
N SER A 188 8.66 -11.52 25.91
CA SER A 188 9.91 -11.68 25.19
C SER A 188 9.80 -11.18 23.74
N PRO A 189 10.93 -10.91 23.07
CA PRO A 189 10.94 -10.56 21.64
C PRO A 189 10.32 -11.63 20.73
N ALA A 190 10.35 -12.90 21.13
CA ALA A 190 9.73 -13.99 20.38
C ALA A 190 8.20 -13.89 20.33
N ASP A 191 7.58 -13.31 21.36
CA ASP A 191 6.12 -13.14 21.42
C ASP A 191 5.62 -12.04 20.46
N ILE A 192 6.49 -11.11 20.08
CA ILE A 192 6.18 -10.07 19.08
C ILE A 192 5.87 -10.70 17.72
N ALA A 193 6.58 -11.77 17.36
CA ALA A 193 6.30 -12.51 16.12
C ALA A 193 4.90 -13.14 16.14
N LYS A 194 4.44 -13.64 17.30
CA LYS A 194 3.09 -14.17 17.48
C LYS A 194 2.02 -13.09 17.34
N VAL A 195 2.26 -11.90 17.92
CA VAL A 195 1.41 -10.72 17.76
C VAL A 195 1.27 -10.36 16.28
N HIS A 196 2.39 -10.32 15.56
CA HIS A 196 2.39 -10.02 14.13
C HIS A 196 1.64 -11.06 13.30
N GLN A 197 1.86 -12.36 13.56
CA GLN A 197 1.11 -13.44 12.89
C GLN A 197 -0.39 -13.32 13.14
N ARG A 198 -0.80 -13.01 14.38
CA ARG A 198 -2.22 -12.81 14.69
C ARG A 198 -2.80 -11.61 13.95
N LEU A 199 -2.06 -10.51 13.88
CA LEU A 199 -2.46 -9.32 13.11
C LEU A 199 -2.73 -9.68 11.65
N LEU A 200 -1.87 -10.49 11.03
CA LEU A 200 -2.05 -10.94 9.64
C LEU A 200 -3.34 -11.77 9.48
N VAL A 201 -3.61 -12.71 10.39
CA VAL A 201 -4.84 -13.51 10.36
C VAL A 201 -6.10 -12.65 10.54
N LEU A 202 -6.07 -11.67 11.44
CA LEU A 202 -7.18 -10.74 11.64
C LEU A 202 -7.38 -9.85 10.40
N ARG A 203 -6.29 -9.38 9.80
CA ARG A 203 -6.32 -8.62 8.55
C ARG A 203 -6.94 -9.42 7.42
N GLU A 204 -6.55 -10.69 7.25
CA GLU A 204 -7.08 -11.58 6.22
C GLU A 204 -8.61 -11.72 6.30
N LYS A 205 -9.16 -11.87 7.52
CA LYS A 205 -10.62 -11.89 7.75
C LYS A 205 -11.32 -10.59 7.37
N THR A 206 -10.61 -9.47 7.43
CA THR A 206 -11.12 -8.12 7.12
C THR A 206 -10.81 -7.64 5.70
N VAL A 207 -10.15 -8.45 4.86
CA VAL A 207 -9.95 -8.11 3.45
C VAL A 207 -11.30 -8.19 2.74
N LEU A 208 -11.99 -7.06 2.66
CA LEU A 208 -13.08 -6.87 1.72
C LEU A 208 -12.47 -6.89 0.32
N GLN A 209 -12.91 -7.83 -0.53
CA GLN A 209 -12.51 -7.84 -1.94
C GLN A 209 -13.09 -6.60 -2.61
N GLU A 210 -12.26 -5.58 -2.81
CA GLU A 210 -12.66 -4.39 -3.54
C GLU A 210 -12.85 -4.74 -5.02
N HIS A 211 -14.07 -4.57 -5.48
CA HIS A 211 -14.41 -4.69 -6.89
C HIS A 211 -14.22 -3.31 -7.48
N ILE A 212 -13.12 -3.06 -8.19
CA ILE A 212 -12.98 -1.81 -8.96
C ILE A 212 -13.87 -1.96 -10.19
N PRO A 213 -15.01 -1.25 -10.28
CA PRO A 213 -15.87 -1.34 -11.44
C PRO A 213 -15.15 -0.74 -12.64
N LEU A 214 -15.19 -1.41 -13.79
CA LEU A 214 -14.64 -0.89 -15.05
C LEU A 214 -15.72 -0.62 -16.09
N PHE A 215 -17.01 -0.76 -15.74
CA PHE A 215 -18.12 -0.65 -16.69
C PHE A 215 -18.18 0.72 -17.40
N PHE A 216 -17.63 1.77 -16.80
CA PHE A 216 -17.62 3.12 -17.38
C PHE A 216 -16.76 3.22 -18.65
N TYR A 217 -15.73 2.38 -18.82
CA TYR A 217 -14.93 2.36 -20.06
C TYR A 217 -15.74 1.92 -21.29
N PRO A 218 -16.35 0.71 -21.31
CA PRO A 218 -17.18 0.30 -22.43
C PRO A 218 -18.44 1.17 -22.57
N LEU A 219 -19.04 1.63 -21.46
CA LEU A 219 -20.21 2.53 -21.50
C LEU A 219 -19.89 3.87 -22.15
N GLY A 220 -18.81 4.54 -21.72
CA GLY A 220 -18.38 5.82 -22.29
C GLY A 220 -18.04 5.69 -23.77
N THR A 221 -17.36 4.61 -24.15
CA THR A 221 -17.05 4.30 -25.56
C THR A 221 -18.34 4.11 -26.36
N ALA A 222 -19.31 3.35 -25.84
CA ALA A 222 -20.60 3.13 -26.50
C ALA A 222 -21.36 4.46 -26.70
N MET A 223 -21.39 5.33 -25.70
CA MET A 223 -22.02 6.65 -25.78
C MET A 223 -21.40 7.50 -26.89
N VAL A 224 -20.06 7.52 -27.00
CA VAL A 224 -19.36 8.25 -28.07
C VAL A 224 -19.70 7.68 -29.45
N LEU A 225 -19.70 6.35 -29.61
CA LEU A 225 -20.07 5.72 -30.88
C LEU A 225 -21.52 6.01 -31.28
N ILE A 226 -22.45 6.02 -30.32
CA ILE A 226 -23.85 6.38 -30.55
C ILE A 226 -23.97 7.85 -30.98
N LEU A 227 -23.24 8.76 -30.32
CA LEU A 227 -23.21 10.18 -30.71
C LEU A 227 -22.68 10.35 -32.14
N ILE A 228 -21.60 9.65 -32.51
CA ILE A 228 -21.08 9.66 -33.88
C ILE A 228 -22.11 9.10 -34.87
N ALA A 229 -22.79 8.00 -34.51
CA ALA A 229 -23.80 7.37 -35.36
C ALA A 229 -25.04 8.26 -35.56
N LEU A 230 -25.46 8.99 -34.53
CA LEU A 230 -26.61 9.90 -34.58
C LEU A 230 -26.27 11.27 -35.16
N SER A 231 -25.01 11.68 -35.09
CA SER A 231 -24.58 12.98 -35.61
C SER A 231 -24.79 13.04 -37.12
N SER A 232 -25.81 13.78 -37.55
CA SER A 232 -26.09 14.04 -38.95
C SER A 232 -25.12 15.10 -39.50
N MET A 233 -23.81 14.85 -39.41
CA MET A 233 -22.80 15.80 -39.88
C MET A 233 -22.95 15.98 -41.39
N SER A 234 -23.64 17.04 -41.79
CA SER A 234 -23.68 17.52 -43.16
C SER A 234 -22.25 17.75 -43.64
N LYS A 235 -21.97 17.46 -44.92
CA LYS A 235 -20.65 17.60 -45.56
C LYS A 235 -19.97 18.97 -45.35
N ARG A 236 -20.67 19.98 -44.84
CA ARG A 236 -20.19 21.36 -44.74
C ARG A 236 -19.43 21.72 -43.45
N ARG A 237 -19.45 20.91 -42.38
CA ARG A 237 -18.65 21.21 -41.17
C ARG A 237 -18.17 19.92 -40.50
N SER A 238 -16.94 19.51 -40.78
CA SER A 238 -16.24 18.51 -39.98
C SER A 238 -15.81 19.13 -38.65
N VAL A 239 -16.55 18.85 -37.58
CA VAL A 239 -16.02 19.05 -36.23
C VAL A 239 -14.84 18.11 -36.08
N SER A 240 -13.64 18.67 -35.93
CA SER A 240 -12.41 17.90 -35.80
C SER A 240 -12.48 17.03 -34.55
N VAL A 241 -12.06 15.77 -34.65
CA VAL A 241 -11.88 14.80 -33.54
C VAL A 241 -11.13 15.43 -32.36
N VAL A 242 -10.25 16.40 -32.63
CA VAL A 242 -9.53 17.21 -31.64
C VAL A 242 -10.47 17.95 -30.69
N THR A 243 -11.59 18.49 -31.19
CA THR A 243 -12.58 19.23 -30.38
C THR A 243 -13.27 18.33 -29.36
N VAL A 244 -13.56 17.08 -29.76
CA VAL A 244 -14.18 16.07 -28.89
C VAL A 244 -13.19 15.61 -27.83
N MET A 245 -11.93 15.37 -28.22
CA MET A 245 -10.84 15.03 -27.28
C MET A 245 -10.58 16.15 -26.26
N PHE A 246 -10.62 17.42 -26.70
CA PHE A 246 -10.42 18.57 -25.82
C PHE A 246 -11.52 18.70 -24.76
N LEU A 247 -12.78 18.44 -25.15
CA LEU A 247 -13.94 18.43 -24.24
C LEU A 247 -13.89 17.29 -23.22
N LEU A 248 -13.41 16.10 -23.60
CA LEU A 248 -13.22 14.99 -22.66
C LEU A 248 -12.04 15.23 -21.69
N GLY A 249 -11.00 15.95 -22.13
CA GLY A 249 -9.82 16.25 -21.31
C GLY A 249 -10.02 17.33 -20.26
N SER A 250 -11.10 18.13 -20.35
CA SER A 250 -11.34 19.28 -19.44
C SER A 250 -12.14 18.95 -18.18
N LEU A 251 -12.43 17.68 -17.89
CA LEU A 251 -13.14 17.31 -16.66
C LEU A 251 -12.21 17.49 -15.45
N PRO A 252 -12.58 18.29 -14.44
CA PRO A 252 -11.77 18.49 -13.24
C PRO A 252 -11.82 17.22 -12.39
N HIS A 253 -10.78 16.39 -12.49
CA HIS A 253 -10.60 15.28 -11.56
C HIS A 253 -9.86 15.79 -10.32
N LYS A 254 -10.60 15.97 -9.22
CA LYS A 254 -10.00 15.92 -7.88
C LYS A 254 -9.63 14.46 -7.64
N SER A 255 -8.42 14.09 -8.04
CA SER A 255 -7.84 12.79 -7.78
C SER A 255 -7.47 12.70 -6.29
N GLU A 256 -8.25 11.95 -5.52
CA GLU A 256 -7.77 11.46 -4.24
C GLU A 256 -6.69 10.38 -4.45
N ALA A 257 -5.68 10.45 -3.60
CA ALA A 257 -4.37 9.80 -3.72
C ALA A 257 -4.43 8.27 -3.57
N GLY A 258 -3.57 7.59 -4.33
CA GLY A 258 -3.46 6.13 -4.41
C GLY A 258 -2.98 5.67 -5.79
N LEU A 259 -3.32 6.44 -6.83
CA LEU A 259 -2.99 6.07 -8.21
C LEU A 259 -1.52 6.30 -8.57
N PHE A 260 -0.73 7.01 -7.76
CA PHE A 260 0.66 7.36 -8.08
C PHE A 260 1.68 6.86 -7.04
N ASP A 261 1.29 5.98 -6.12
CA ASP A 261 2.21 5.51 -5.06
C ASP A 261 3.33 4.62 -5.63
N PHE A 262 3.07 3.99 -6.78
CA PHE A 262 4.10 3.30 -7.57
C PHE A 262 5.21 4.25 -8.03
N GLN A 263 4.89 5.52 -8.28
CA GLN A 263 5.87 6.52 -8.69
C GLN A 263 6.80 6.86 -7.51
N LEU A 264 6.26 6.91 -6.29
CA LEU A 264 7.05 7.13 -5.08
C LEU A 264 8.02 5.97 -4.81
N LEU A 265 7.57 4.72 -4.96
CA LEU A 265 8.44 3.54 -4.85
C LEU A 265 9.51 3.50 -5.96
N ARG A 266 9.15 3.87 -7.18
CA ARG A 266 10.10 3.97 -8.30
C ARG A 266 11.14 5.04 -8.03
N GLU A 267 10.75 6.23 -7.58
CA GLU A 267 11.69 7.30 -7.22
C GLU A 267 12.60 6.88 -6.05
N ALA A 268 12.06 6.15 -5.06
CA ALA A 268 12.83 5.63 -3.94
C ALA A 268 13.90 4.62 -4.41
N LYS A 269 13.56 3.77 -5.38
CA LYS A 269 14.46 2.81 -6.02
C LYS A 269 15.52 3.53 -6.86
N GLU A 270 15.12 4.46 -7.71
CA GLU A 270 16.04 5.25 -8.56
C GLU A 270 17.04 6.03 -7.70
N ALA A 271 16.58 6.66 -6.61
CA ALA A 271 17.46 7.33 -5.65
C ALA A 271 18.44 6.38 -4.96
N TYR A 272 18.04 5.14 -4.69
CA TYR A 272 18.94 4.13 -4.14
C TYR A 272 20.01 3.75 -5.16
N GLU A 273 19.61 3.49 -6.40
CA GLU A 273 20.49 3.09 -7.50
C GLU A 273 21.44 4.21 -7.92
N SER A 274 21.03 5.48 -7.81
CA SER A 274 21.89 6.65 -8.04
C SER A 274 22.86 6.93 -6.88
N GLY A 275 22.76 6.21 -5.77
CA GLY A 275 23.59 6.42 -4.57
C GLY A 275 23.10 7.52 -3.64
N GLU A 276 21.94 8.13 -3.92
CA GLU A 276 21.25 9.10 -3.05
C GLU A 276 20.50 8.38 -1.90
N TYR A 277 21.23 7.63 -1.08
CA TYR A 277 20.65 6.73 -0.08
C TYR A 277 19.79 7.43 0.98
N GLU A 278 20.14 8.65 1.40
CA GLU A 278 19.30 9.41 2.36
C GLU A 278 17.99 9.88 1.72
N LYS A 279 18.00 10.20 0.42
CA LYS A 279 16.77 10.51 -0.32
C LYS A 279 15.90 9.27 -0.44
N SER A 280 16.50 8.13 -0.81
CA SER A 280 15.81 6.84 -0.87
C SER A 280 15.17 6.48 0.48
N GLU A 281 15.89 6.64 1.60
CA GLU A 281 15.36 6.41 2.94
C GLU A 281 14.14 7.27 3.24
N ARG A 282 14.19 8.57 2.92
CA ARG A 282 13.06 9.48 3.14
C ARG A 282 11.85 9.11 2.30
N LEU A 283 12.04 8.70 1.05
CA LEU A 283 10.96 8.29 0.16
C LEU A 283 10.32 6.98 0.64
N TYR A 284 11.12 5.98 1.03
CA TYR A 284 10.61 4.76 1.67
C TYR A 284 9.93 5.05 3.00
N ALA A 285 10.47 5.96 3.82
CA ALA A 285 9.87 6.36 5.08
C ALA A 285 8.50 7.03 4.88
N ARG A 286 8.38 7.90 3.87
CA ARG A 286 7.11 8.53 3.49
C ARG A 286 6.10 7.50 3.00
N TYR A 287 6.51 6.61 2.09
CA TYR A 287 5.66 5.52 1.61
C TYR A 287 5.20 4.63 2.77
N GLN A 288 6.08 4.33 3.71
CA GLN A 288 5.79 3.49 4.88
C GLN A 288 4.70 4.07 5.79
N LEU A 289 4.51 5.40 5.84
CA LEU A 289 3.45 6.02 6.67
C LEU A 289 2.05 5.57 6.25
N GLU A 290 1.88 5.29 4.95
CA GLU A 290 0.59 4.93 4.35
C GLU A 290 0.55 3.44 3.98
N HIS A 291 1.70 2.87 3.62
CA HIS A 291 1.86 1.53 3.07
C HIS A 291 3.07 0.82 3.67
N ASP A 292 2.96 0.40 4.93
CA ASP A 292 4.01 -0.36 5.61
C ASP A 292 4.01 -1.83 5.20
N SER A 293 5.19 -2.35 4.83
CA SER A 293 5.38 -3.76 4.50
C SER A 293 6.79 -4.23 4.90
N PRO A 294 7.01 -5.56 5.03
CA PRO A 294 8.33 -6.12 5.31
C PRO A 294 9.38 -5.71 4.26
N GLN A 295 9.01 -5.65 2.98
CA GLN A 295 9.86 -5.22 1.88
C GLN A 295 10.21 -3.73 1.99
N VAL A 296 9.26 -2.88 2.35
CA VAL A 296 9.49 -1.43 2.55
C VAL A 296 10.45 -1.22 3.72
N ARG A 297 10.24 -1.91 4.86
CA ARG A 297 11.14 -1.86 6.02
C ARG A 297 12.54 -2.34 5.67
N TYR A 298 12.66 -3.44 4.93
CA TYR A 298 13.94 -3.97 4.45
C TYR A 298 14.65 -3.00 3.51
N ASN A 299 13.94 -2.42 2.54
CA ASN A 299 14.50 -1.47 1.59
C ASN A 299 14.93 -0.16 2.27
N ARG A 300 14.13 0.33 3.22
CA ARG A 300 14.51 1.44 4.09
C ARG A 300 15.75 1.12 4.93
N ALA A 301 15.84 -0.09 5.49
CA ALA A 301 16.99 -0.54 6.26
C ALA A 301 18.26 -0.60 5.39
N ASN A 302 18.15 -1.06 4.14
CA ASN A 302 19.25 -1.04 3.17
C ASN A 302 19.70 0.39 2.86
N ALA A 303 18.77 1.32 2.63
CA ALA A 303 19.10 2.72 2.39
C ALA A 303 19.85 3.35 3.58
N LEU A 304 19.44 3.02 4.82
CA LEU A 304 20.15 3.41 6.04
C LEU A 304 21.52 2.76 6.18
N TYR A 305 21.66 1.50 5.76
CA TYR A 305 22.95 0.80 5.77
C TYR A 305 23.94 1.48 4.83
N MET A 306 23.49 1.76 3.60
CA MET A 306 24.33 2.35 2.55
C MET A 306 24.71 3.82 2.83
N SER A 307 23.85 4.56 3.54
CA SER A 307 24.18 5.89 4.09
C SER A 307 25.08 5.83 5.35
N GLY A 308 25.44 4.64 5.83
CA GLY A 308 26.34 4.45 6.97
C GLY A 308 25.68 4.67 8.34
N HIS A 309 24.35 4.77 8.39
CA HIS A 309 23.56 4.83 9.62
C HIS A 309 23.28 3.43 10.18
N PHE A 310 24.34 2.67 10.49
CA PHE A 310 24.25 1.24 10.85
C PHE A 310 23.34 0.94 12.04
N GLU A 311 23.28 1.83 13.04
CA GLU A 311 22.37 1.67 14.19
C GLU A 311 20.90 1.76 13.79
N ARG A 312 20.56 2.76 12.96
CA ARG A 312 19.20 2.92 12.44
C ARG A 312 18.86 1.79 11.46
N SER A 313 19.85 1.32 10.69
CA SER A 313 19.69 0.18 9.80
C SER A 313 19.37 -1.11 10.57
N ARG A 314 20.18 -1.45 11.59
CA ARG A 314 19.93 -2.56 12.53
C ARG A 314 18.50 -2.50 13.10
N TYR A 315 18.13 -1.32 13.59
CA TYR A 315 16.80 -1.07 14.14
C TYR A 315 15.68 -1.46 13.17
N TRP A 316 15.80 -1.13 11.88
CA TRP A 316 14.77 -1.47 10.89
C TRP A 316 14.82 -2.93 10.45
N TYR A 317 16.00 -3.54 10.31
CA TYR A 317 16.11 -4.98 10.01
C TYR A 317 15.48 -5.85 11.10
N GLU A 318 15.66 -5.51 12.38
CA GLU A 318 15.03 -6.22 13.51
C GLU A 318 13.50 -6.13 13.51
N ARG A 319 12.93 -5.22 12.70
CA ARG A 319 11.48 -4.99 12.55
C ARG A 319 10.93 -5.49 11.21
N VAL A 320 11.73 -6.21 10.42
CA VAL A 320 11.24 -6.91 9.23
C VAL A 320 10.68 -8.26 9.66
N TYR A 321 9.36 -8.33 9.81
CA TYR A 321 8.64 -9.56 10.10
C TYR A 321 8.08 -10.12 8.80
N THR A 322 8.53 -11.30 8.37
CA THR A 322 8.11 -11.89 7.11
C THR A 322 8.01 -13.41 7.22
N SER A 323 7.06 -14.01 6.51
CA SER A 323 6.97 -15.44 6.28
C SER A 323 7.73 -15.88 5.02
N ASP A 324 8.16 -14.93 4.16
CA ASP A 324 8.95 -15.22 2.96
C ASP A 324 10.37 -15.68 3.35
N PRO A 325 10.75 -16.95 3.07
CA PRO A 325 12.06 -17.48 3.41
C PRO A 325 13.21 -16.68 2.78
N LEU A 326 13.04 -16.18 1.56
CA LEU A 326 14.08 -15.46 0.83
C LEU A 326 14.33 -14.09 1.46
N LEU A 327 13.27 -13.33 1.75
CA LEU A 327 13.38 -12.05 2.43
C LEU A 327 13.95 -12.23 3.85
N SER A 328 13.51 -13.26 4.58
CA SER A 328 14.02 -13.59 5.91
C SER A 328 15.53 -13.86 5.91
N GLU A 329 16.02 -14.64 4.95
CA GLU A 329 17.46 -14.91 4.80
C GLU A 329 18.25 -13.63 4.50
N ARG A 330 17.76 -12.78 3.58
CA ARG A 330 18.39 -11.50 3.24
C ARG A 330 18.45 -10.55 4.44
N VAL A 331 17.36 -10.46 5.22
CA VAL A 331 17.31 -9.66 6.45
C VAL A 331 18.36 -10.16 7.44
N ARG A 332 18.45 -11.46 7.68
CA ARG A 332 19.44 -12.05 8.60
C ARG A 332 20.86 -11.70 8.19
N HIS A 333 21.19 -11.89 6.91
CA HIS A 333 22.50 -11.55 6.38
C HIS A 333 22.84 -10.07 6.57
N ASN A 334 21.96 -9.15 6.15
CA ASN A 334 22.23 -7.71 6.23
C ASN A 334 22.22 -7.17 7.67
N LEU A 335 21.43 -7.78 8.56
CA LEU A 335 21.44 -7.48 9.99
C LEU A 335 22.79 -7.85 10.61
N GLU A 336 23.36 -9.02 10.29
CA GLU A 336 24.70 -9.41 10.72
C GLU A 336 25.77 -8.44 10.20
N GLN A 337 25.69 -8.03 8.93
CA GLN A 337 26.59 -7.01 8.36
C GLN A 337 26.50 -5.69 9.13
N SER A 338 25.29 -5.25 9.46
CA SER A 338 25.06 -4.03 10.26
C SER A 338 25.71 -4.12 11.64
N LYS A 339 25.54 -5.25 12.33
CA LYS A 339 26.14 -5.51 13.65
C LYS A 339 27.68 -5.49 13.59
N MET A 340 28.26 -6.13 12.59
CA MET A 340 29.73 -6.11 12.40
C MET A 340 30.27 -4.70 12.16
N GLN A 341 29.55 -3.85 11.42
CA GLN A 341 29.97 -2.47 11.19
C GLN A 341 29.87 -1.60 12.45
N ILE A 342 28.86 -1.83 13.29
CA ILE A 342 28.72 -1.19 14.60
C ILE A 342 29.92 -1.57 15.47
N GLU A 343 30.22 -2.85 15.61
CA GLU A 343 31.33 -3.35 16.42
C GLU A 343 32.70 -2.82 15.95
N LYS A 344 32.92 -2.76 14.63
CA LYS A 344 34.13 -2.15 14.04
C LYS A 344 34.27 -0.66 14.38
N ARG A 345 33.16 0.07 14.47
CA ARG A 345 33.19 1.50 14.87
C ARG A 345 33.46 1.65 16.35
N ASP A 346 32.89 0.80 17.18
CA ASP A 346 33.07 0.85 18.63
C ASP A 346 34.49 0.46 19.04
N THR A 347 35.05 -0.58 18.43
CA THR A 347 36.47 -0.97 18.61
C THR A 347 37.43 0.14 18.17
N LYS A 348 37.16 0.80 17.04
CA LYS A 348 37.97 1.94 16.58
C LYS A 348 37.88 3.15 17.52
N LYS A 349 36.69 3.45 18.07
CA LYS A 349 36.51 4.51 19.07
C LYS A 349 37.29 4.21 20.35
N LYS A 350 37.18 2.98 20.89
CA LYS A 350 37.93 2.57 22.08
C LYS A 350 39.45 2.63 21.87
N HIS A 351 39.94 2.24 20.69
CA HIS A 351 41.36 2.39 20.36
C HIS A 351 41.77 3.87 20.30
N HIS A 352 41.01 4.74 19.63
CA HIS A 352 41.32 6.16 19.60
C HIS A 352 41.26 6.84 20.97
N GLU A 353 40.30 6.48 21.83
CA GLU A 353 40.21 7.00 23.20
C GLU A 353 41.40 6.50 24.05
N SER A 354 41.84 5.25 23.86
CA SER A 354 43.03 4.71 24.54
C SER A 354 44.35 5.33 24.06
N HIS A 355 44.44 5.68 22.77
CA HIS A 355 45.59 6.37 22.19
C HIS A 355 45.60 7.85 22.57
N ALA A 356 44.45 8.54 22.56
CA ALA A 356 44.34 9.93 23.03
C ALA A 356 44.63 10.06 24.53
N ALA A 357 44.25 9.07 25.35
CA ALA A 357 44.63 9.03 26.77
C ALA A 357 46.14 8.77 26.98
N LYS A 358 46.82 8.12 26.03
CA LYS A 358 48.29 7.95 26.03
C LYS A 358 49.03 9.16 25.43
N GLU A 359 48.49 9.79 24.39
CA GLU A 359 49.05 11.00 23.75
C GLU A 359 48.88 12.26 24.61
N ALA A 360 47.90 12.29 25.52
CA ALA A 360 47.84 13.31 26.59
C ALA A 360 49.02 13.21 27.59
N SER A 361 49.86 12.16 27.50
CA SER A 361 51.06 11.99 28.33
C SER A 361 52.39 12.14 27.59
N VAL A 362 52.42 12.30 26.25
CA VAL A 362 53.67 12.53 25.49
C VAL A 362 53.39 13.32 24.21
N ALA A 363 54.09 14.44 24.02
CA ALA A 363 53.94 15.37 22.89
C ALA A 363 54.82 15.06 21.66
N TYR A 364 54.29 15.39 20.46
CA TYR A 364 54.88 15.44 19.09
C TYR A 364 55.33 14.10 18.46
N ASP A 365 55.14 13.75 17.17
CA ASP A 365 55.06 14.46 15.87
C ASP A 365 54.23 13.64 14.83
N ILE A 366 53.70 14.29 13.77
CA ILE A 366 52.94 13.66 12.64
C ILE A 366 53.87 13.37 11.45
N PRO A 367 53.67 12.26 10.69
CA PRO A 367 53.28 12.42 9.27
C PRO A 367 52.13 11.52 8.81
N SER A 368 51.37 12.07 7.86
CA SER A 368 50.26 11.50 7.08
C SER A 368 50.57 10.22 6.32
N LEU A 369 49.61 9.28 6.23
CA LEU A 369 49.31 8.55 4.97
C LEU A 369 48.07 7.65 5.04
N LEU A 370 47.46 7.53 3.86
CA LEU A 370 46.59 6.47 3.34
C LEU A 370 45.06 6.61 3.46
N SER A 371 44.51 7.11 2.35
CA SER A 371 43.15 6.84 1.89
C SER A 371 42.94 5.34 1.67
N SER A 372 42.06 4.72 2.46
CA SER A 372 41.55 3.39 2.15
C SER A 372 40.39 3.49 1.16
N LYS A 373 40.56 2.92 -0.04
CA LYS A 373 39.47 2.66 -1.01
C LYS A 373 38.33 1.92 -0.30
N ARG A 374 37.14 2.53 -0.26
CA ARG A 374 35.90 1.87 0.16
C ARG A 374 35.51 0.84 -0.89
N THR A 375 35.50 -0.43 -0.52
CA THR A 375 34.76 -1.46 -1.26
C THR A 375 33.27 -1.19 -1.12
N ALA A 376 32.55 -1.16 -2.24
CA ALA A 376 31.12 -0.90 -2.26
C ALA A 376 30.36 -2.05 -1.56
N PRO A 377 29.47 -1.77 -0.60
CA PRO A 377 28.65 -2.82 0.01
C PRO A 377 27.60 -3.31 -0.99
N THR A 378 27.58 -4.60 -1.28
CA THR A 378 26.57 -5.24 -2.13
C THR A 378 25.30 -5.51 -1.33
N THR A 379 24.53 -4.46 -0.99
CA THR A 379 23.14 -4.63 -0.52
C THR A 379 22.19 -4.25 -1.65
N ARG A 380 21.36 -5.22 -2.07
CA ARG A 380 20.35 -5.03 -3.12
C ARG A 380 18.97 -4.83 -2.51
N LEU A 381 18.20 -3.93 -3.11
CA LEU A 381 16.78 -3.78 -2.80
C LEU A 381 16.02 -5.08 -3.09
N PHE A 382 14.95 -5.30 -2.34
CA PHE A 382 13.98 -6.33 -2.66
C PHE A 382 13.05 -5.79 -3.75
N GLU A 383 12.95 -6.53 -4.85
CA GLU A 383 12.06 -6.22 -5.97
C GLU A 383 10.73 -6.95 -5.75
N TRP A 384 9.64 -6.28 -6.14
CA TRP A 384 8.27 -6.75 -5.96
C TRP A 384 7.86 -7.76 -7.02
#